data_AF-A0A963LGC4-F1
#
_entry.id   AF-A0A963LGC4-F1
#
_cell.length_a   1.000
_cell.length_b   1.000
_cell.length_c   1.000
_cell.angle_alpha   90.00
_cell.angle_beta   90.00
_cell.angle_gamma   90.00
#
_symmetry.space_group_name_H-M   'P 1'
#
loop_
_entity.id
_entity.type
_entity.pdbx_description
1 polymer ?
#
loop_
_entity_poly.entity_id
_entity_poly.type
_entity_poly.pdbx_seq_one_letter_code
_entity_poly.pdbx_strand_id
1 'polypeptide(L)'
;MAAKLRETRLVVTAKTERLRLTRDALSKTRDKLQRAQSALASERKSLQAARALAAAERARVQKVQGALEITRERLEASKTAIAVLKTKKQILSEQTLAYREVRRQLGLYRQGLLAEAAALSADELRADCYLALLPSSLPTAFELRRQFGGLVVCDCVENVEVDKHSLAPKWNPITLQMVNHLAHGSLAAADKLITVGGALAQTLERFGRPFFVLRNFRQFEEPAANDELRKACGLTVDDVLLLASGNVVVGFEPVLEALHALPEKFHLAALVRLKPESYEALIHQRIHDLGLQHRVHLLPFVPYDQLASTAAGADIGLITSDISNPNGAVALPNRCFDYLTAGLPVVAPAMPDVVELVEQHGFGRIVPDTSAEQWVRQIELVAGSLGEYRERALAARRLLTWESQEEALYDYLERPTSVTMIGFRDLTQYQRYLRLLRTLRKFGCTVKLAFFSLSPDRNALKEDASFYYTDNRYGVGKGLVHLVPAQEPGEVGVSSVANQ
;
A
#
# COMPACT_ATOMS: atom_id res chain seq x y z
N MET A 1 -57.27 -52.77 112.32
CA MET A 1 -57.77 -53.52 111.14
C MET A 1 -58.02 -52.64 109.91
N ALA A 2 -58.55 -51.42 110.05
CA ALA A 2 -58.74 -50.48 108.93
C ALA A 2 -57.45 -50.01 108.22
N ALA A 3 -56.30 -50.01 108.90
CA ALA A 3 -55.02 -49.56 108.33
C ALA A 3 -54.45 -50.51 107.25
N LYS A 4 -54.51 -51.83 107.48
CA LYS A 4 -53.94 -52.85 106.57
C LYS A 4 -54.66 -52.93 105.22
N LEU A 5 -55.98 -52.70 105.19
CA LEU A 5 -56.76 -52.77 103.94
C LEU A 5 -56.49 -51.58 103.00
N ARG A 6 -56.16 -50.41 103.57
CA ARG A 6 -55.75 -49.22 102.81
C ARG A 6 -54.39 -49.44 102.14
N GLU A 7 -53.46 -50.05 102.86
CA GLU A 7 -52.09 -50.29 102.40
C GLU A 7 -52.04 -51.23 101.19
N THR A 8 -52.77 -52.34 101.20
CA THR A 8 -52.79 -53.30 100.07
C THR A 8 -53.45 -52.71 98.82
N ARG A 9 -54.53 -51.92 98.99
CA ARG A 9 -55.17 -51.22 97.87
C ARG A 9 -54.21 -50.22 97.23
N LEU A 10 -53.47 -49.46 98.04
CA LEU A 10 -52.45 -48.54 97.56
C LEU A 10 -51.36 -49.25 96.75
N VAL A 11 -50.89 -50.42 97.20
CA VAL A 11 -49.85 -51.21 96.49
C VAL A 11 -50.34 -51.76 95.15
N VAL A 12 -51.56 -52.31 95.09
CA VAL A 12 -52.11 -52.87 93.83
C VAL A 12 -52.40 -51.77 92.81
N THR A 13 -52.98 -50.66 93.25
CA THR A 13 -53.21 -49.49 92.38
C THR A 13 -51.88 -48.94 91.86
N ALA A 14 -50.89 -48.76 92.74
CA ALA A 14 -49.55 -48.32 92.35
C ALA A 14 -48.87 -49.26 91.34
N LYS A 15 -49.03 -50.59 91.50
CA LYS A 15 -48.43 -51.58 90.58
C LYS A 15 -49.13 -51.62 89.22
N THR A 16 -50.45 -51.48 89.21
CA THR A 16 -51.26 -51.45 87.98
C THR A 16 -50.97 -50.18 87.18
N GLU A 17 -50.84 -49.06 87.87
CA GLU A 17 -50.45 -47.77 87.29
C GLU A 17 -49.02 -47.82 86.76
N ARG A 18 -48.08 -48.45 87.47
CA ARG A 18 -46.71 -48.69 87.00
C ARG A 18 -46.64 -49.58 85.75
N LEU A 19 -47.48 -50.61 85.65
CA LEU A 19 -47.56 -51.47 84.46
C LEU A 19 -48.16 -50.73 83.26
N ARG A 20 -49.21 -49.94 83.47
CA ARG A 20 -49.79 -49.08 82.44
C ARG A 20 -48.76 -48.06 81.93
N LEU A 21 -48.06 -47.38 82.83
CA LEU A 21 -46.98 -46.44 82.49
C LEU A 21 -45.86 -47.13 81.68
N THR A 22 -45.47 -48.35 82.05
CA THR A 22 -44.46 -49.12 81.32
C THR A 22 -44.93 -49.54 79.93
N ARG A 23 -46.19 -49.99 79.79
CA ARG A 23 -46.78 -50.36 78.49
C ARG A 23 -46.90 -49.16 77.56
N ASP A 24 -47.33 -48.01 78.08
CA ASP A 24 -47.43 -46.76 77.33
C ASP A 24 -46.03 -46.28 76.90
N ALA A 25 -45.01 -46.44 77.76
CA ALA A 25 -43.62 -46.14 77.42
C ALA A 25 -43.07 -47.07 76.32
N LEU A 26 -43.35 -48.38 76.38
CA LEU A 26 -42.96 -49.36 75.36
C LEU A 26 -43.65 -49.11 74.02
N SER A 27 -44.96 -48.79 74.02
CA SER A 27 -45.68 -48.43 72.79
C SER A 27 -45.08 -47.18 72.15
N LYS A 28 -44.81 -46.13 72.94
CA LYS A 28 -44.13 -44.92 72.47
C LYS A 28 -42.74 -45.22 71.90
N THR A 29 -42.03 -46.19 72.46
CA THR A 29 -40.70 -46.59 71.99
C THR A 29 -40.78 -47.36 70.68
N ARG A 30 -41.76 -48.27 70.53
CA ARG A 30 -42.02 -49.01 69.29
C ARG A 30 -42.40 -48.07 68.15
N ASP A 31 -43.28 -47.10 68.40
CA ASP A 31 -43.69 -46.11 67.40
C ASP A 31 -42.54 -45.21 66.96
N LYS A 32 -41.63 -44.87 67.89
CA LYS A 32 -40.38 -44.16 67.57
C LYS A 32 -39.46 -45.02 66.70
N LEU A 33 -39.30 -46.31 67.02
CA LEU A 33 -38.45 -47.22 66.26
C LEU A 33 -38.98 -47.45 64.84
N GLN A 34 -40.29 -47.63 64.67
CA GLN A 34 -40.91 -47.82 63.37
C GLN A 34 -40.79 -46.57 62.50
N ARG A 35 -40.95 -45.37 63.09
CA ARG A 35 -40.66 -44.09 62.42
C ARG A 35 -39.19 -44.00 61.99
N ALA A 36 -38.25 -44.33 62.87
CA ALA A 36 -36.82 -44.33 62.55
C ALA A 36 -36.46 -45.30 61.42
N GLN A 37 -37.06 -46.51 61.41
CA GLN A 37 -36.85 -47.49 60.33
C GLN A 37 -37.41 -47.00 58.98
N SER A 38 -38.60 -46.37 58.98
CA SER A 38 -39.16 -45.80 57.76
C SER A 38 -38.33 -44.63 57.21
N ALA A 39 -37.79 -43.78 58.10
CA ALA A 39 -36.89 -42.70 57.74
C ALA A 39 -35.58 -43.24 57.14
N LEU A 40 -34.98 -44.26 57.76
CA LEU A 40 -33.76 -44.91 57.26
C LEU A 40 -33.97 -45.59 55.90
N ALA A 41 -35.13 -46.19 55.66
CA ALA A 41 -35.47 -46.79 54.37
C ALA A 41 -35.61 -45.73 53.27
N SER A 42 -36.24 -44.59 53.57
CA SER A 42 -36.33 -43.43 52.67
C SER A 42 -34.95 -42.85 52.36
N GLU A 43 -34.09 -42.73 53.37
CA GLU A 43 -32.73 -42.22 53.22
C GLU A 43 -31.86 -43.16 52.38
N ARG A 44 -31.96 -44.48 52.58
CA ARG A 44 -31.28 -45.48 51.73
C ARG A 44 -31.71 -45.40 50.27
N LYS A 45 -33.00 -45.23 50.00
CA LYS A 45 -33.52 -45.07 48.63
C LYS A 45 -33.00 -43.79 47.97
N SER A 46 -32.96 -42.69 48.73
CA SER A 46 -32.40 -41.41 48.28
C SER A 46 -30.90 -41.52 48.00
N LEU A 47 -30.14 -42.21 48.85
CA LEU A 47 -28.70 -42.47 48.65
C LEU A 47 -28.44 -43.35 47.43
N GLN A 48 -29.28 -44.35 47.17
CA GLN A 48 -29.16 -45.21 45.99
C GLN A 48 -29.43 -44.43 44.69
N ALA A 49 -30.44 -43.55 44.69
CA ALA A 49 -30.72 -42.67 43.55
C ALA A 49 -29.56 -41.69 43.30
N ALA A 50 -29.01 -41.08 44.37
CA ALA A 50 -27.85 -40.19 44.26
C ALA A 50 -26.61 -40.92 43.71
N ARG A 51 -26.37 -42.18 44.12
CA ARG A 51 -25.28 -43.01 43.57
C ARG A 51 -25.46 -43.34 42.10
N ALA A 52 -26.69 -43.63 41.66
CA ALA A 52 -26.99 -43.89 40.26
C ALA A 52 -26.77 -42.65 39.39
N LEU A 53 -27.20 -41.47 39.86
CA LEU A 53 -26.95 -40.19 39.19
C LEU A 53 -25.44 -39.90 39.09
N ALA A 54 -24.70 -40.08 40.18
CA ALA A 54 -23.25 -39.90 40.19
C ALA A 54 -22.52 -40.86 39.23
N ALA A 55 -23.00 -42.11 39.10
CA ALA A 55 -22.44 -43.06 38.14
C ALA A 55 -22.72 -42.64 36.68
N ALA A 56 -23.93 -42.16 36.39
CA ALA A 56 -24.29 -41.65 35.05
C ALA A 56 -23.47 -40.41 34.67
N GLU A 57 -23.26 -39.48 35.60
CA GLU A 57 -22.41 -38.30 35.37
C GLU A 57 -20.94 -38.68 35.17
N ARG A 58 -20.41 -39.65 35.94
CA ARG A 58 -19.05 -40.17 35.70
C ARG A 58 -18.89 -40.75 34.29
N ALA A 59 -19.88 -41.50 33.81
CA ALA A 59 -19.86 -42.05 32.45
C ALA A 59 -19.90 -40.95 31.37
N ARG A 60 -20.69 -39.88 31.59
CA ARG A 60 -20.71 -38.70 30.71
C ARG A 60 -19.36 -38.00 30.68
N VAL A 61 -18.76 -37.76 31.84
CA VAL A 61 -17.43 -37.15 31.95
C VAL A 61 -16.37 -37.99 31.22
N GLN A 62 -16.37 -39.31 31.38
CA GLN A 62 -15.44 -40.20 30.66
C GLN A 62 -15.63 -40.11 29.14
N LYS A 63 -16.87 -40.06 28.65
CA LYS A 63 -17.15 -39.91 27.21
C LYS A 63 -16.65 -38.57 26.67
N VAL A 64 -16.84 -37.48 27.42
CA VAL A 64 -16.34 -36.15 27.06
C VAL A 64 -14.81 -36.12 27.09
N GLN A 65 -14.19 -36.75 28.09
CA GLN A 65 -12.72 -36.86 28.17
C GLN A 65 -12.13 -37.60 26.96
N GLY A 66 -12.71 -38.73 26.56
CA GLY A 66 -12.26 -39.45 25.36
C GLY A 66 -12.43 -38.64 24.07
N ALA A 67 -13.54 -37.91 23.92
CA ALA A 67 -13.73 -37.02 22.76
C ALA A 67 -12.75 -35.83 22.76
N LEU A 68 -12.44 -35.29 23.94
CA LEU A 68 -11.46 -34.22 24.10
C LEU A 68 -10.05 -34.69 23.74
N GLU A 69 -9.70 -35.92 24.11
CA GLU A 69 -8.39 -36.51 23.80
C GLU A 69 -8.21 -36.71 22.29
N ILE A 70 -9.20 -37.27 21.59
CA ILE A 70 -9.21 -37.38 20.12
C ILE A 70 -9.09 -35.99 19.46
N THR A 71 -9.80 -34.99 19.99
CA THR A 71 -9.75 -33.62 19.46
C THR A 71 -8.35 -33.00 19.67
N ARG A 72 -7.73 -33.27 20.82
CA ARG A 72 -6.39 -32.81 21.16
C ARG A 72 -5.34 -33.44 20.23
N GLU A 73 -5.44 -34.73 19.94
CA GLU A 73 -4.57 -35.41 18.98
C GLU A 73 -4.70 -34.81 17.57
N ARG A 74 -5.94 -34.57 17.10
CA ARG A 74 -6.19 -33.91 15.81
C ARG A 74 -5.63 -32.49 15.75
N LEU A 75 -5.73 -31.75 16.85
CA LEU A 75 -5.18 -30.40 16.97
C LEU A 75 -3.64 -30.42 16.88
N GLU A 76 -2.98 -31.33 17.58
CA GLU A 76 -1.51 -31.46 17.51
C GLU A 76 -1.03 -31.93 16.13
N ALA A 77 -1.75 -32.84 15.47
CA ALA A 77 -1.48 -33.22 14.08
C ALA A 77 -1.62 -32.02 13.12
N SER A 78 -2.67 -31.21 13.31
CA SER A 78 -2.89 -30.00 12.50
C SER A 78 -1.82 -28.93 12.74
N LYS A 79 -1.40 -28.70 13.99
CA LYS A 79 -0.29 -27.79 14.33
C LYS A 79 1.01 -28.22 13.65
N THR A 80 1.30 -29.51 13.65
CA THR A 80 2.48 -30.08 13.00
C THR A 80 2.43 -29.87 11.49
N ALA A 81 1.28 -30.13 10.85
CA ALA A 81 1.09 -29.89 9.42
C ALA A 81 1.25 -28.40 9.06
N ILE A 82 0.69 -27.49 9.86
CA ILE A 82 0.85 -26.03 9.69
C ILE A 82 2.31 -25.62 9.82
N ALA A 83 3.05 -26.18 10.78
CA ALA A 83 4.48 -25.88 10.94
C ALA A 83 5.28 -26.31 9.70
N VAL A 84 5.04 -27.51 9.15
CA VAL A 84 5.67 -27.98 7.91
C VAL A 84 5.33 -27.06 6.74
N LEU A 85 4.07 -26.65 6.59
CA LEU A 85 3.65 -25.73 5.54
C LEU A 85 4.30 -24.34 5.68
N LYS A 86 4.47 -23.84 6.91
CA LYS A 86 5.19 -22.59 7.17
C LYS A 86 6.65 -22.69 6.73
N THR A 87 7.35 -23.78 7.07
CA THR A 87 8.73 -24.00 6.65
C THR A 87 8.85 -24.14 5.13
N LYS A 88 7.96 -24.90 4.48
CA LYS A 88 7.94 -24.99 3.00
C LYS A 88 7.69 -23.63 2.35
N LYS A 89 6.76 -22.83 2.89
CA LYS A 89 6.48 -21.47 2.43
C LYS A 89 7.71 -20.57 2.59
N GLN A 90 8.43 -20.67 3.71
CA GLN A 90 9.66 -19.93 3.97
C GLN A 90 10.74 -20.26 2.92
N ILE A 91 11.04 -21.54 2.72
CA ILE A 91 12.03 -22.00 1.72
C ILE A 91 11.63 -21.55 0.31
N LEU A 92 10.36 -21.72 -0.07
CA LEU A 92 9.86 -21.30 -1.37
C LEU A 92 9.98 -19.78 -1.55
N SER A 93 9.72 -19.01 -0.48
CA SER A 93 9.87 -17.55 -0.47
C SER A 93 11.34 -17.14 -0.65
N GLU A 94 12.27 -17.78 0.05
CA GLU A 94 13.71 -17.53 -0.05
C GLU A 94 14.27 -17.89 -1.44
N GLN A 95 13.92 -19.06 -1.97
CA GLN A 95 14.30 -19.47 -3.34
C GLN A 95 13.72 -18.54 -4.39
N THR A 96 12.44 -18.16 -4.24
CA THR A 96 11.79 -17.19 -5.11
C THR A 96 12.47 -15.83 -5.02
N LEU A 97 12.90 -15.40 -3.83
CA LEU A 97 13.61 -14.14 -3.63
C LEU A 97 15.00 -14.16 -4.26
N ALA A 98 15.79 -15.22 -4.05
CA ALA A 98 17.11 -15.39 -4.65
C ALA A 98 17.04 -15.45 -6.18
N TYR A 99 16.09 -16.21 -6.73
CA TYR A 99 15.87 -16.28 -8.18
C TYR A 99 15.35 -14.96 -8.75
N ARG A 100 14.47 -14.26 -8.02
CA ARG A 100 14.03 -12.90 -8.37
C ARG A 100 15.21 -11.94 -8.39
N GLU A 101 16.14 -12.04 -7.45
CA GLU A 101 17.33 -11.19 -7.40
C GLU A 101 18.25 -11.46 -8.59
N VAL A 102 18.56 -12.72 -8.88
CA VAL A 102 19.36 -13.12 -10.06
C VAL A 102 18.71 -12.64 -11.37
N ARG A 103 17.39 -12.75 -11.52
CA ARG A 103 16.70 -12.25 -12.73
C ARG A 103 16.43 -10.75 -12.73
N ARG A 104 16.41 -10.07 -11.58
CA ARG A 104 16.37 -8.60 -11.48
C ARG A 104 17.66 -8.01 -12.05
N GLN A 105 18.78 -8.74 -11.90
CA GLN A 105 20.07 -8.41 -12.51
C GLN A 105 20.08 -8.58 -14.05
N LEU A 106 19.08 -9.26 -14.65
CA LEU A 106 18.97 -9.50 -16.11
C LEU A 106 17.93 -8.59 -16.77
N GLY A 107 17.95 -7.29 -16.48
CA GLY A 107 16.99 -6.30 -16.99
C GLY A 107 16.89 -6.25 -18.52
N LEU A 108 18.02 -6.36 -19.23
CA LEU A 108 18.10 -6.40 -20.70
C LEU A 108 17.35 -7.60 -21.29
N TYR A 109 17.50 -8.79 -20.69
CA TYR A 109 16.82 -10.00 -21.17
C TYR A 109 15.30 -9.85 -21.13
N ARG A 110 14.76 -9.20 -20.09
CA ARG A 110 13.32 -9.02 -19.96
C ARG A 110 12.74 -7.99 -20.94
N GLN A 111 13.51 -6.97 -21.33
CA GLN A 111 13.10 -6.04 -22.40
C GLN A 111 12.92 -6.79 -23.72
N GLY A 112 13.83 -7.75 -24.01
CA GLY A 112 13.69 -8.67 -25.14
C GLY A 112 12.41 -9.51 -25.11
N LEU A 113 12.00 -10.01 -23.93
CA LEU A 113 10.75 -10.78 -23.79
C LEU A 113 9.50 -9.96 -24.13
N LEU A 114 9.46 -8.66 -23.79
CA LEU A 114 8.35 -7.80 -24.18
C LEU A 114 8.33 -7.58 -25.70
N ALA A 115 9.50 -7.35 -26.32
CA ALA A 115 9.61 -7.21 -27.77
C ALA A 115 9.17 -8.48 -28.51
N GLU A 116 9.59 -9.65 -28.03
CA GLU A 116 9.20 -10.95 -28.60
C GLU A 116 7.70 -11.21 -28.45
N ALA A 117 7.13 -10.96 -27.26
CA ALA A 117 5.69 -11.11 -27.05
C ALA A 117 4.87 -10.14 -27.91
N ALA A 118 5.34 -8.90 -28.09
CA ALA A 118 4.72 -7.94 -28.99
C ALA A 118 4.82 -8.37 -30.46
N ALA A 119 5.95 -8.94 -30.88
CA ALA A 119 6.12 -9.46 -32.24
C ALA A 119 5.19 -10.62 -32.56
N LEU A 120 4.79 -11.42 -31.57
CA LEU A 120 3.79 -12.49 -31.73
C LEU A 120 2.34 -11.96 -31.76
N SER A 121 2.10 -10.74 -31.26
CA SER A 121 0.80 -10.05 -31.29
C SER A 121 0.82 -8.82 -32.21
N ALA A 122 1.73 -8.80 -33.18
CA ALA A 122 2.10 -7.57 -33.88
C ALA A 122 0.95 -6.96 -34.68
N ASP A 123 0.11 -7.80 -35.31
CA ASP A 123 -1.08 -7.37 -36.05
C ASP A 123 -2.07 -6.61 -35.18
N GLU A 124 -2.27 -7.07 -33.94
CA GLU A 124 -3.14 -6.39 -32.97
C GLU A 124 -2.55 -5.04 -32.53
N LEU A 125 -1.22 -4.91 -32.52
CA LEU A 125 -0.48 -3.74 -32.05
C LEU A 125 -0.11 -2.73 -33.14
N ARG A 126 -0.46 -2.98 -34.40
CA ARG A 126 -0.20 -2.06 -35.52
C ARG A 126 -0.76 -0.65 -35.22
N ALA A 127 0.06 0.37 -35.47
CA ALA A 127 -0.29 1.77 -35.28
C ALA A 127 0.54 2.70 -36.20
N ASP A 128 0.09 3.93 -36.38
CA ASP A 128 0.84 4.98 -37.09
C ASP A 128 2.00 5.51 -36.25
N CYS A 129 1.83 5.48 -34.93
CA CYS A 129 2.82 5.92 -33.95
C CYS A 129 2.99 4.89 -32.81
N TYR A 130 4.24 4.59 -32.49
CA TYR A 130 4.67 3.74 -31.37
C TYR A 130 5.31 4.62 -30.31
N LEU A 131 4.59 4.86 -29.21
CA LEU A 131 5.05 5.69 -28.11
C LEU A 131 5.73 4.82 -27.04
N ALA A 132 7.06 4.75 -27.08
CA ALA A 132 7.89 4.08 -26.10
C ALA A 132 7.97 4.91 -24.80
N LEU A 133 7.41 4.40 -23.72
CA LEU A 133 7.44 5.02 -22.40
C LEU A 133 8.68 4.50 -21.66
N LEU A 134 9.70 5.36 -21.58
CA LEU A 134 11.10 5.07 -21.23
C LEU A 134 11.91 4.36 -22.33
N PRO A 135 13.24 4.58 -22.38
CA PRO A 135 14.13 3.94 -23.34
C PRO A 135 14.09 2.40 -23.33
N SER A 136 13.75 1.80 -22.17
CA SER A 136 13.60 0.35 -22.03
C SER A 136 12.48 -0.26 -22.88
N SER A 137 11.57 0.57 -23.39
CA SER A 137 10.46 0.17 -24.24
C SER A 137 10.77 0.31 -25.75
N LEU A 138 11.90 0.92 -26.11
CA LEU A 138 12.30 1.15 -27.50
C LEU A 138 12.52 -0.11 -28.33
N PRO A 139 13.15 -1.20 -27.81
CA PRO A 139 13.32 -2.42 -28.59
C PRO A 139 11.99 -2.97 -29.12
N THR A 140 10.93 -2.94 -28.31
CA THR A 140 9.58 -3.34 -28.69
C THR A 140 8.99 -2.39 -29.75
N ALA A 141 9.17 -1.07 -29.60
CA ALA A 141 8.70 -0.09 -30.58
C ALA A 141 9.39 -0.28 -31.95
N PHE A 142 10.69 -0.51 -31.96
CA PHE A 142 11.45 -0.76 -33.19
C PHE A 142 11.06 -2.07 -33.86
N GLU A 143 10.76 -3.12 -33.08
CA GLU A 143 10.31 -4.39 -33.65
C GLU A 143 8.95 -4.22 -34.35
N LEU A 144 8.00 -3.50 -33.74
CA LEU A 144 6.73 -3.19 -34.38
C LEU A 144 6.90 -2.30 -35.63
N ARG A 145 7.79 -1.30 -35.55
CA ARG A 145 8.14 -0.45 -36.71
C ARG A 145 8.76 -1.26 -37.86
N ARG A 146 9.63 -2.21 -37.55
CA ARG A 146 10.27 -3.08 -38.55
C ARG A 146 9.23 -3.88 -39.33
N GLN A 147 8.12 -4.27 -38.70
CA GLN A 147 7.04 -5.04 -39.34
C GLN A 147 6.03 -4.17 -40.09
N PHE A 148 5.68 -2.99 -39.58
CA PHE A 148 4.54 -2.20 -40.10
C PHE A 148 4.85 -0.75 -40.49
N GLY A 149 6.09 -0.28 -40.33
CA GLY A 149 6.44 1.14 -40.50
C GLY A 149 6.00 1.98 -39.30
N GLY A 150 5.70 3.27 -39.51
CA GLY A 150 5.22 4.16 -38.45
C GLY A 150 6.33 4.90 -37.68
N LEU A 151 5.89 5.92 -36.93
CA LEU A 151 6.73 6.82 -36.14
C LEU A 151 7.09 6.17 -34.80
N VAL A 152 8.35 6.21 -34.39
CA VAL A 152 8.78 5.79 -33.04
C VAL A 152 9.14 7.02 -32.22
N VAL A 153 8.41 7.21 -31.12
CA VAL A 153 8.60 8.33 -30.19
C VAL A 153 8.99 7.79 -28.82
N CYS A 154 10.01 8.37 -28.19
CA CYS A 154 10.40 8.00 -26.82
C CYS A 154 10.04 9.10 -25.82
N ASP A 155 9.30 8.75 -24.75
CA ASP A 155 9.11 9.61 -23.56
C ASP A 155 10.15 9.22 -22.50
N CYS A 156 11.17 10.07 -22.31
CA CYS A 156 12.30 9.85 -21.43
C CYS A 156 12.26 10.84 -20.27
N VAL A 157 11.93 10.36 -19.07
CA VAL A 157 11.63 11.21 -17.90
C VAL A 157 12.74 11.24 -16.85
N GLU A 158 13.89 10.64 -17.15
CA GLU A 158 15.09 10.58 -16.30
C GLU A 158 16.35 10.42 -17.17
N ASN A 159 17.56 10.64 -16.63
CA ASN A 159 18.77 10.31 -17.39
C ASN A 159 18.78 8.81 -17.69
N VAL A 160 19.27 8.47 -18.88
CA VAL A 160 19.28 7.07 -19.35
C VAL A 160 20.40 6.23 -18.76
N GLU A 161 21.47 6.87 -18.29
CA GLU A 161 22.57 6.17 -17.68
C GLU A 161 22.17 5.63 -16.31
N VAL A 162 22.23 4.31 -16.17
CA VAL A 162 21.79 3.60 -14.97
C VAL A 162 22.62 3.96 -13.73
N ASP A 163 23.85 4.43 -13.91
CA ASP A 163 24.74 4.91 -12.85
C ASP A 163 24.35 6.30 -12.31
N LYS A 164 23.54 7.07 -13.03
CA LYS A 164 23.03 8.37 -12.57
C LYS A 164 21.77 8.26 -11.71
N HIS A 165 21.19 7.06 -11.60
CA HIS A 165 19.95 6.81 -10.85
C HIS A 165 20.21 6.75 -9.34
N SER A 166 19.24 7.16 -8.53
CA SER A 166 19.38 7.18 -7.05
C SER A 166 19.64 5.80 -6.42
N LEU A 167 19.31 4.71 -7.13
CA LEU A 167 19.59 3.33 -6.73
C LEU A 167 20.35 2.59 -7.84
N ALA A 168 21.43 3.21 -8.34
CA ALA A 168 22.30 2.64 -9.36
C ALA A 168 22.81 1.23 -8.96
N PRO A 169 22.84 0.26 -9.91
CA PRO A 169 23.37 -1.06 -9.64
C PRO A 169 24.89 -1.01 -9.46
N LYS A 170 25.42 -1.83 -8.54
CA LYS A 170 26.87 -2.00 -8.31
C LYS A 170 27.50 -2.93 -9.35
N TRP A 171 27.38 -2.58 -10.62
CA TRP A 171 27.98 -3.33 -11.73
C TRP A 171 29.40 -2.85 -12.02
N ASN A 172 30.18 -3.69 -12.71
CA ASN A 172 31.48 -3.29 -13.21
C ASN A 172 31.31 -2.11 -14.21
N PRO A 173 32.20 -1.10 -14.21
CA PRO A 173 32.12 0.05 -15.10
C PRO A 173 31.97 -0.30 -16.59
N ILE A 174 32.60 -1.37 -17.07
CA ILE A 174 32.48 -1.82 -18.47
C ILE A 174 31.04 -2.26 -18.76
N THR A 175 30.43 -3.02 -17.84
CA THR A 175 29.03 -3.43 -17.98
C THR A 175 28.10 -2.22 -18.02
N LEU A 176 28.31 -1.24 -17.13
CA LEU A 176 27.53 0.00 -17.13
C LEU A 176 27.67 0.74 -18.47
N GLN A 177 28.90 0.89 -18.98
CA GLN A 177 29.15 1.51 -20.28
C GLN A 177 28.45 0.78 -21.43
N MET A 178 28.48 -0.55 -21.46
CA MET A 178 27.77 -1.33 -22.48
C MET A 178 26.26 -1.10 -22.43
N VAL A 179 25.66 -1.13 -21.24
CA VAL A 179 24.22 -0.87 -21.07
C VAL A 179 23.87 0.57 -21.49
N ASN A 180 24.70 1.54 -21.09
CA ASN A 180 24.51 2.94 -21.46
C ASN A 180 24.62 3.13 -22.98
N HIS A 181 25.59 2.51 -23.66
CA HIS A 181 25.71 2.57 -25.12
C HIS A 181 24.47 2.01 -25.84
N LEU A 182 23.89 0.92 -25.35
CA LEU A 182 22.64 0.37 -25.90
C LEU A 182 21.47 1.35 -25.72
N ALA A 183 21.35 1.97 -24.54
CA ALA A 183 20.32 2.97 -24.28
C ALA A 183 20.51 4.22 -25.17
N HIS A 184 21.76 4.68 -25.34
CA HIS A 184 22.11 5.82 -26.17
C HIS A 184 21.78 5.57 -27.64
N GLY A 185 22.22 4.43 -28.19
CA GLY A 185 21.95 4.06 -29.58
C GLY A 185 20.45 3.92 -29.85
N SER A 186 19.70 3.34 -28.90
CA SER A 186 18.25 3.20 -29.02
C SER A 186 17.56 4.57 -29.03
N LEU A 187 17.93 5.48 -28.13
CA LEU A 187 17.37 6.84 -28.11
C LEU A 187 17.68 7.62 -29.40
N ALA A 188 18.92 7.56 -29.87
CA ALA A 188 19.32 8.26 -31.10
C ALA A 188 18.56 7.78 -32.34
N ALA A 189 18.14 6.52 -32.35
CA ALA A 189 17.37 5.90 -33.42
C ALA A 189 15.86 6.21 -33.38
N ALA A 190 15.33 6.74 -32.27
CA ALA A 190 13.94 7.18 -32.22
C ALA A 190 13.74 8.41 -33.14
N ASP A 191 12.57 8.50 -33.77
CA ASP A 191 12.29 9.60 -34.71
C ASP A 191 12.07 10.92 -33.95
N LYS A 192 11.40 10.84 -32.78
CA LYS A 192 11.12 11.97 -31.90
C LYS A 192 11.34 11.61 -30.43
N LEU A 193 11.69 12.63 -29.64
CA LEU A 193 12.01 12.49 -28.22
C LEU A 193 11.18 13.46 -27.39
N ILE A 194 10.67 13.00 -26.25
CA ILE A 194 9.90 13.76 -25.28
C ILE A 194 10.59 13.64 -23.92
N THR A 195 10.58 14.71 -23.13
CA THR A 195 11.02 14.69 -21.73
C THR A 195 10.14 15.60 -20.87
N VAL A 196 10.44 15.72 -19.58
CA VAL A 196 9.60 16.39 -18.57
C VAL A 196 10.10 17.75 -18.12
N GLY A 197 11.34 18.12 -18.44
CA GLY A 197 11.96 19.35 -17.95
C GLY A 197 13.02 19.87 -18.91
N GLY A 198 13.24 21.19 -18.91
CA GLY A 198 14.24 21.82 -19.77
C GLY A 198 15.66 21.46 -19.34
N ALA A 199 15.91 21.39 -18.03
CA ALA A 199 17.20 20.96 -17.49
C ALA A 199 17.55 19.52 -17.91
N LEU A 200 16.58 18.61 -17.83
CA LEU A 200 16.76 17.23 -18.28
C LEU A 200 16.90 17.15 -19.80
N ALA A 201 16.16 17.94 -20.57
CA ALA A 201 16.33 18.02 -22.03
C ALA A 201 17.78 18.36 -22.40
N GLN A 202 18.35 19.41 -21.79
CA GLN A 202 19.72 19.84 -22.04
C GLN A 202 20.75 18.74 -21.76
N THR A 203 20.55 17.92 -20.71
CA THR A 203 21.44 16.79 -20.51
C THR A 203 21.27 15.80 -21.67
N LEU A 204 20.05 15.41 -22.00
CA LEU A 204 19.75 14.35 -22.97
C LEU A 204 20.07 14.72 -24.43
N GLU A 205 20.14 16.01 -24.78
CA GLU A 205 20.46 16.50 -26.14
C GLU A 205 21.80 15.98 -26.69
N ARG A 206 22.72 15.55 -25.83
CA ARG A 206 23.96 14.85 -26.22
C ARG A 206 23.72 13.58 -27.07
N PHE A 207 22.49 13.06 -27.11
CA PHE A 207 22.09 11.92 -27.95
C PHE A 207 21.66 12.30 -29.37
N GLY A 208 21.84 13.56 -29.76
CA GLY A 208 21.83 13.98 -31.16
C GLY A 208 20.47 14.45 -31.70
N ARG A 209 19.45 14.60 -30.85
CA ARG A 209 18.15 15.18 -31.21
C ARG A 209 17.61 16.07 -30.08
N PRO A 210 16.98 17.21 -30.41
CA PRO A 210 16.23 18.01 -29.44
C PRO A 210 15.09 17.22 -28.81
N PHE A 211 14.78 17.53 -27.55
CA PHE A 211 13.65 16.95 -26.84
C PHE A 211 12.48 17.92 -26.79
N PHE A 212 11.28 17.41 -27.04
CA PHE A 212 10.06 18.14 -26.73
C PHE A 212 9.78 18.07 -25.23
N VAL A 213 9.71 19.23 -24.58
CA VAL A 213 9.48 19.32 -23.13
C VAL A 213 7.99 19.26 -22.83
N LEU A 214 7.50 18.06 -22.55
CA LEU A 214 6.16 17.79 -22.03
C LEU A 214 6.22 17.62 -20.51
N ARG A 215 6.16 18.75 -19.80
CA ARG A 215 6.11 18.80 -18.33
C ARG A 215 5.02 17.89 -17.76
N ASN A 216 5.26 17.32 -16.58
CA ASN A 216 4.33 16.37 -15.98
C ASN A 216 3.25 17.06 -15.12
N PHE A 217 2.61 18.08 -15.69
CA PHE A 217 1.53 18.81 -15.04
C PHE A 217 0.36 17.89 -14.66
N ARG A 218 -0.40 18.31 -13.66
CA ARG A 218 -1.67 17.67 -13.30
C ARG A 218 -2.78 18.16 -14.21
N GLN A 219 -3.81 17.34 -14.36
CA GLN A 219 -5.10 17.84 -14.85
C GLN A 219 -5.62 18.89 -13.88
N PHE A 220 -6.34 19.88 -14.40
CA PHE A 220 -6.94 20.88 -13.53
C PHE A 220 -7.98 20.21 -12.62
N GLU A 221 -7.78 20.35 -11.30
CA GLU A 221 -8.73 19.92 -10.30
C GLU A 221 -8.78 20.92 -9.15
N GLU A 222 -9.97 21.06 -8.55
CA GLU A 222 -10.18 21.87 -7.36
C GLU A 222 -10.56 20.93 -6.21
N PRO A 223 -9.56 20.41 -5.47
CA PRO A 223 -9.83 19.45 -4.41
C PRO A 223 -10.69 20.08 -3.32
N ALA A 224 -11.61 19.30 -2.77
CA ALA A 224 -12.44 19.74 -1.66
C ALA A 224 -11.57 20.00 -0.41
N ALA A 225 -11.80 21.15 0.22
CA ALA A 225 -11.17 21.46 1.50
C ALA A 225 -11.59 20.42 2.55
N ASN A 226 -10.61 19.89 3.28
CA ASN A 226 -10.84 19.02 4.42
C ASN A 226 -9.70 19.20 5.43
N ASP A 227 -9.91 18.65 6.62
CA ASP A 227 -9.01 18.81 7.77
C ASP A 227 -8.50 17.45 8.29
N GLU A 228 -8.59 16.41 7.45
CA GLU A 228 -8.27 15.03 7.86
C GLU A 228 -6.79 14.87 8.21
N LEU A 229 -5.91 15.50 7.44
CA LEU A 229 -4.47 15.45 7.68
C LEU A 229 -4.10 16.09 9.03
N ARG A 230 -4.65 17.27 9.33
CA ARG A 230 -4.39 17.95 10.61
C ARG A 230 -4.93 17.17 11.80
N LYS A 231 -6.13 16.60 11.67
CA LYS A 231 -6.72 15.70 12.67
C LYS A 231 -5.86 14.47 12.93
N ALA A 232 -5.32 13.84 11.87
CA ALA A 232 -4.41 12.71 11.99
C ALA A 232 -3.12 13.08 12.74
N CYS A 233 -2.67 14.33 12.62
CA CYS A 233 -1.52 14.88 13.32
C CYS A 233 -1.86 15.48 14.71
N GLY A 234 -3.14 15.51 15.11
CA GLY A 234 -3.58 16.10 16.39
C GLY A 234 -3.41 17.62 16.48
N LEU A 235 -3.46 18.34 15.35
CA LEU A 235 -3.12 19.76 15.27
C LEU A 235 -4.34 20.69 15.37
N THR A 236 -4.07 21.91 15.81
CA THR A 236 -5.03 23.01 15.95
C THR A 236 -4.80 24.07 14.88
N VAL A 237 -5.71 25.05 14.77
CA VAL A 237 -5.63 26.14 13.78
C VAL A 237 -4.41 27.05 13.96
N ASP A 238 -3.78 27.05 15.14
CA ASP A 238 -2.61 27.89 15.44
C ASP A 238 -1.28 27.25 15.00
N ASP A 239 -1.30 25.93 14.73
CA ASP A 239 -0.14 25.18 14.26
C ASP A 239 0.10 25.41 12.77
N VAL A 240 1.34 25.28 12.31
CA VAL A 240 1.73 25.32 10.89
C VAL A 240 2.12 23.92 10.45
N LEU A 241 1.43 23.38 9.45
CA LEU A 241 1.68 22.03 8.96
C LEU A 241 2.50 22.03 7.66
N LEU A 242 3.73 21.53 7.75
CA LEU A 242 4.59 21.24 6.61
C LEU A 242 4.26 19.84 6.06
N LEU A 243 4.27 19.68 4.74
CA LEU A 243 4.02 18.40 4.08
C LEU A 243 5.19 17.99 3.21
N ALA A 244 5.78 16.83 3.50
CA ALA A 244 6.72 16.16 2.61
C ALA A 244 6.10 14.85 2.09
N SER A 245 6.22 14.57 0.79
CA SER A 245 5.78 13.29 0.23
C SER A 245 6.66 12.80 -0.91
N GLY A 246 6.94 11.50 -0.93
CA GLY A 246 7.70 10.87 -2.00
C GLY A 246 8.65 9.79 -1.51
N ASN A 247 9.49 9.30 -2.42
CA ASN A 247 10.58 8.42 -2.04
C ASN A 247 11.77 9.29 -1.63
N VAL A 248 12.37 8.97 -0.48
CA VAL A 248 13.55 9.70 0.03
C VAL A 248 14.65 8.69 0.30
N VAL A 249 15.80 8.92 -0.33
CA VAL A 249 16.96 8.04 -0.23
C VAL A 249 18.05 8.64 0.65
N VAL A 250 18.17 9.96 0.62
CA VAL A 250 19.09 10.79 1.40
C VAL A 250 18.54 12.22 1.44
N GLY A 251 19.01 13.05 2.38
CA GLY A 251 18.75 14.49 2.39
C GLY A 251 17.50 14.92 3.16
N PHE A 252 16.90 14.02 3.96
CA PHE A 252 15.81 14.37 4.88
C PHE A 252 16.32 15.00 6.18
N GLU A 253 17.59 14.75 6.54
CA GLU A 253 18.22 15.22 7.78
C GLU A 253 18.17 16.75 7.92
N PRO A 254 18.52 17.56 6.91
CA PRO A 254 18.44 19.02 7.03
C PRO A 254 17.01 19.53 7.25
N VAL A 255 15.99 18.82 6.77
CA VAL A 255 14.58 19.17 7.00
C VAL A 255 14.20 18.92 8.47
N LEU A 256 14.68 17.82 9.05
CA LEU A 256 14.47 17.53 10.48
C LEU A 256 15.21 18.53 11.38
N GLU A 257 16.45 18.86 11.02
CA GLU A 257 17.24 19.88 11.72
C GLU A 257 16.59 21.27 11.63
N ALA A 258 16.05 21.61 10.46
CA ALA A 258 15.27 22.83 10.30
C ALA A 258 14.00 22.81 11.16
N LEU A 259 13.27 21.69 11.20
CA LEU A 259 12.10 21.56 12.08
C LEU A 259 12.46 21.74 13.55
N HIS A 260 13.57 21.18 14.01
CA HIS A 260 14.07 21.37 15.37
C HIS A 260 14.37 22.84 15.69
N ALA A 261 14.91 23.60 14.74
CA ALA A 261 15.20 25.02 14.91
C ALA A 261 13.96 25.94 14.74
N LEU A 262 12.93 25.49 14.02
CA LEU A 262 11.67 26.22 13.86
C LEU A 262 10.86 26.27 15.17
N PRO A 263 10.04 27.33 15.38
CA PRO A 263 9.15 27.43 16.55
C PRO A 263 8.26 26.19 16.75
N GLU A 264 7.92 25.88 18.00
CA GLU A 264 7.18 24.66 18.37
C GLU A 264 5.88 24.43 17.59
N LYS A 265 5.19 25.51 17.17
CA LYS A 265 3.96 25.44 16.37
C LYS A 265 4.14 24.79 14.99
N PHE A 266 5.36 24.60 14.50
CA PHE A 266 5.62 23.94 13.21
C PHE A 266 5.67 22.43 13.38
N HIS A 267 4.86 21.72 12.60
CA HIS A 267 4.82 20.27 12.53
C HIS A 267 5.09 19.79 11.09
N LEU A 268 5.55 18.55 10.94
CA LEU A 268 5.82 17.91 9.65
C LEU A 268 4.96 16.65 9.50
N ALA A 269 4.04 16.66 8.55
CA ALA A 269 3.42 15.45 8.01
C ALA A 269 4.29 14.91 6.88
N ALA A 270 4.75 13.67 7.03
CA ALA A 270 5.66 13.03 6.10
C ALA A 270 5.05 11.73 5.55
N LEU A 271 4.52 11.81 4.33
CA LEU A 271 4.04 10.68 3.54
C LEU A 271 5.18 10.20 2.65
N VAL A 272 6.25 9.73 3.31
CA VAL A 272 7.53 9.42 2.67
C VAL A 272 7.86 7.93 2.73
N ARG A 273 8.52 7.44 1.70
CA ARG A 273 9.14 6.11 1.69
C ARG A 273 10.64 6.28 1.86
N LEU A 274 11.12 6.01 3.06
CA LEU A 274 12.54 6.04 3.39
C LEU A 274 13.18 4.73 2.94
N LYS A 275 14.14 4.79 2.02
CA LYS A 275 14.89 3.61 1.56
C LYS A 275 16.36 3.95 1.29
N PRO A 276 17.30 3.01 1.48
CA PRO A 276 17.13 1.65 1.98
C PRO A 276 16.73 1.61 3.47
N GLU A 277 16.44 0.42 4.00
CA GLU A 277 16.02 0.24 5.41
C GLU A 277 17.02 0.81 6.43
N SER A 278 18.32 0.82 6.10
CA SER A 278 19.33 1.47 6.93
C SER A 278 19.14 2.99 7.04
N TYR A 279 18.67 3.62 5.96
CA TYR A 279 18.38 5.06 5.96
C TYR A 279 17.09 5.37 6.73
N GLU A 280 16.08 4.51 6.59
CA GLU A 280 14.86 4.57 7.42
C GLU A 280 15.20 4.52 8.91
N ALA A 281 16.02 3.57 9.34
CA ALA A 281 16.49 3.47 10.72
C ALA A 281 17.25 4.73 11.19
N LEU A 282 18.12 5.29 10.33
CA LEU A 282 18.85 6.52 10.62
C LEU A 282 17.91 7.70 10.86
N ILE A 283 16.88 7.86 10.02
CA ILE A 283 15.90 8.95 10.15
C ILE A 283 15.06 8.79 11.41
N HIS A 284 14.63 7.57 11.76
CA HIS A 284 13.95 7.32 13.03
C HIS A 284 14.81 7.68 14.25
N GLN A 285 16.09 7.29 14.22
CA GLN A 285 17.03 7.67 15.27
C GLN A 285 17.22 9.19 15.33
N ARG A 286 17.36 9.88 14.18
CA ARG A 286 17.53 11.33 14.12
C ARG A 286 16.32 12.08 14.70
N ILE A 287 15.10 11.62 14.42
CA ILE A 287 13.87 12.18 15.02
C ILE A 287 13.91 12.06 16.54
N HIS A 288 14.36 10.91 17.06
CA HIS A 288 14.48 10.69 18.50
C HIS A 288 15.55 11.59 19.13
N ASP A 289 16.73 11.66 18.53
CA ASP A 289 17.87 12.43 19.05
C ASP A 289 17.60 13.95 19.07
N LEU A 290 16.77 14.43 18.13
CA LEU A 290 16.31 15.83 18.07
C LEU A 290 15.06 16.11 18.92
N GLY A 291 14.47 15.10 19.57
CA GLY A 291 13.26 15.26 20.38
C GLY A 291 12.01 15.64 19.58
N LEU A 292 11.91 15.19 18.33
CA LEU A 292 10.87 15.62 17.36
C LEU A 292 9.67 14.66 17.28
N GLN A 293 9.54 13.70 18.18
CA GLN A 293 8.51 12.65 18.10
C GLN A 293 7.07 13.20 18.13
N HIS A 294 6.84 14.36 18.77
CA HIS A 294 5.54 15.04 18.79
C HIS A 294 5.32 15.98 17.59
N ARG A 295 6.36 16.25 16.81
CA ARG A 295 6.34 17.22 15.69
C ARG A 295 6.45 16.56 14.32
N VAL A 296 6.99 15.34 14.24
CA VAL A 296 7.11 14.58 12.99
C VAL A 296 6.10 13.45 12.96
N HIS A 297 5.16 13.56 12.02
CA HIS A 297 4.08 12.61 11.79
C HIS A 297 4.38 11.79 10.54
N LEU A 298 4.98 10.61 10.72
CA LEU A 298 5.22 9.66 9.63
C LEU A 298 3.92 8.93 9.31
N LEU A 299 3.33 9.21 8.14
CA LEU A 299 2.01 8.73 7.75
C LEU A 299 2.09 7.79 6.52
N PRO A 300 1.16 6.83 6.40
CA PRO A 300 1.09 5.97 5.22
C PRO A 300 0.77 6.78 3.96
N PHE A 301 1.15 6.25 2.80
CA PHE A 301 0.72 6.81 1.52
C PHE A 301 -0.79 6.69 1.34
N VAL A 302 -1.37 7.72 0.74
CA VAL A 302 -2.77 7.73 0.30
C VAL A 302 -2.89 7.40 -1.19
N PRO A 303 -4.04 6.88 -1.66
CA PRO A 303 -4.36 6.77 -3.07
C PRO A 303 -4.14 8.09 -3.83
N TYR A 304 -3.73 8.01 -5.10
CA TYR A 304 -3.36 9.20 -5.89
C TYR A 304 -4.52 10.19 -6.09
N ASP A 305 -5.74 9.68 -6.24
CA ASP A 305 -6.99 10.44 -6.36
C ASP A 305 -7.36 11.18 -5.06
N GLN A 306 -6.86 10.73 -3.91
CA GLN A 306 -7.03 11.38 -2.62
C GLN A 306 -5.86 12.30 -2.25
N LEU A 307 -4.74 12.22 -2.97
CA LEU A 307 -3.51 12.93 -2.60
C LEU A 307 -3.69 14.46 -2.53
N ALA A 308 -4.37 15.05 -3.53
CA ALA A 308 -4.55 16.49 -3.59
C ALA A 308 -5.46 17.00 -2.46
N SER A 309 -6.55 16.27 -2.15
CA SER A 309 -7.44 16.63 -1.05
C SER A 309 -6.77 16.43 0.31
N THR A 310 -6.04 15.33 0.53
CA THR A 310 -5.26 15.15 1.77
C THR A 310 -4.21 16.25 1.92
N ALA A 311 -3.48 16.58 0.85
CA ALA A 311 -2.46 17.63 0.87
C ALA A 311 -3.04 19.02 1.16
N ALA A 312 -4.28 19.30 0.75
CA ALA A 312 -4.94 20.59 1.01
C ALA A 312 -5.09 20.93 2.51
N GLY A 313 -5.00 19.93 3.39
CA GLY A 313 -4.98 20.13 4.85
C GLY A 313 -3.64 20.66 5.39
N ALA A 314 -2.58 20.72 4.59
CA ALA A 314 -1.31 21.31 4.99
C ALA A 314 -1.26 22.82 4.71
N ASP A 315 -0.17 23.45 5.15
CA ASP A 315 0.11 24.87 4.93
C ASP A 315 1.23 25.09 3.91
N ILE A 316 2.29 24.28 3.94
CA ILE A 316 3.45 24.42 3.05
C ILE A 316 3.88 23.04 2.54
N GLY A 317 4.06 22.91 1.23
CA GLY A 317 4.63 21.71 0.60
C GLY A 317 6.16 21.79 0.52
N LEU A 318 6.85 20.75 1.01
CA LEU A 318 8.31 20.62 0.96
C LEU A 318 8.71 19.59 -0.11
N ILE A 319 9.52 20.02 -1.07
CA ILE A 319 10.16 19.08 -2.01
C ILE A 319 11.53 18.72 -1.45
N THR A 320 11.74 17.47 -1.04
CA THR A 320 12.99 17.04 -0.37
C THR A 320 13.91 16.25 -1.31
N SER A 321 14.00 16.68 -2.57
CA SER A 321 14.82 16.02 -3.59
C SER A 321 16.32 16.20 -3.32
N ASP A 322 17.08 15.13 -3.48
CA ASP A 322 18.55 15.17 -3.39
C ASP A 322 19.15 15.78 -4.66
N ILE A 323 19.61 17.02 -4.56
CA ILE A 323 20.25 17.74 -5.67
C ILE A 323 21.74 17.40 -5.85
N SER A 324 22.34 16.61 -4.94
CA SER A 324 23.69 16.08 -5.14
C SER A 324 23.71 14.92 -6.14
N ASN A 325 22.57 14.23 -6.29
CA ASN A 325 22.37 13.22 -7.31
C ASN A 325 22.13 13.86 -8.70
N PRO A 326 22.79 13.39 -9.78
CA PRO A 326 22.62 13.96 -11.12
C PRO A 326 21.19 13.97 -11.66
N ASN A 327 20.37 12.97 -11.34
CA ASN A 327 18.95 12.96 -11.71
C ASN A 327 18.15 13.97 -10.88
N GLY A 328 18.42 14.06 -9.57
CA GLY A 328 17.74 15.01 -8.70
C GLY A 328 18.07 16.46 -9.04
N ALA A 329 19.32 16.74 -9.44
CA ALA A 329 19.78 18.07 -9.84
C ALA A 329 19.03 18.66 -11.05
N VAL A 330 18.54 17.81 -11.96
CA VAL A 330 17.81 18.23 -13.18
C VAL A 330 16.33 17.84 -13.15
N ALA A 331 15.82 17.41 -11.98
CA ALA A 331 14.46 16.94 -11.85
C ALA A 331 13.46 18.10 -11.85
N LEU A 332 12.27 17.83 -12.38
CA LEU A 332 11.06 18.60 -12.14
C LEU A 332 10.05 17.70 -11.40
N PRO A 333 10.08 17.66 -10.06
CA PRO A 333 9.30 16.69 -9.30
C PRO A 333 7.78 16.94 -9.42
N ASN A 334 7.02 15.86 -9.59
CA ASN A 334 5.55 15.93 -9.65
C ASN A 334 4.93 16.61 -8.43
N ARG A 335 5.60 16.54 -7.28
CA ARG A 335 5.18 17.16 -6.02
C ARG A 335 4.98 18.66 -6.15
N CYS A 336 5.73 19.33 -7.03
CA CYS A 336 5.50 20.73 -7.37
C CYS A 336 4.04 20.94 -7.81
N PHE A 337 3.55 20.11 -8.74
CA PHE A 337 2.19 20.23 -9.27
C PHE A 337 1.13 19.64 -8.34
N ASP A 338 1.46 18.59 -7.58
CA ASP A 338 0.56 18.06 -6.53
C ASP A 338 0.25 19.14 -5.48
N TYR A 339 1.27 19.88 -5.03
CA TYR A 339 1.14 20.95 -4.04
C TYR A 339 0.39 22.17 -4.59
N LEU A 340 0.69 22.59 -5.82
CA LEU A 340 -0.07 23.67 -6.48
C LEU A 340 -1.56 23.32 -6.61
N THR A 341 -1.86 22.06 -6.94
CA THR A 341 -3.24 21.58 -7.06
C THR A 341 -3.96 21.64 -5.72
N ALA A 342 -3.28 21.25 -4.65
CA ALA A 342 -3.73 21.39 -3.26
C ALA A 342 -3.76 22.85 -2.76
N GLY A 343 -3.34 23.83 -3.57
CA GLY A 343 -3.29 25.24 -3.17
C GLY A 343 -2.21 25.55 -2.14
N LEU A 344 -1.16 24.72 -2.07
CA LEU A 344 -0.03 24.91 -1.17
C LEU A 344 1.11 25.65 -1.88
N PRO A 345 1.74 26.62 -1.21
CA PRO A 345 3.03 27.10 -1.65
C PRO A 345 4.12 26.07 -1.43
N VAL A 346 5.19 26.22 -2.20
CA VAL A 346 6.26 25.22 -2.30
C VAL A 346 7.57 25.79 -1.78
N VAL A 347 8.25 25.04 -0.92
CA VAL A 347 9.65 25.26 -0.58
C VAL A 347 10.48 24.08 -1.11
N ALA A 348 11.47 24.38 -1.95
CA ALA A 348 12.21 23.35 -2.67
C ALA A 348 13.71 23.70 -2.80
N PRO A 349 14.61 22.71 -2.89
CA PRO A 349 15.98 22.88 -3.32
C PRO A 349 16.08 23.53 -4.71
N ALA A 350 17.23 24.13 -5.00
CA ALA A 350 17.53 24.80 -6.27
C ALA A 350 17.68 23.84 -7.46
N MET A 351 16.57 23.26 -7.92
CA MET A 351 16.48 22.52 -9.19
C MET A 351 16.10 23.50 -10.31
N PRO A 352 16.80 23.54 -11.46
CA PRO A 352 16.65 24.62 -12.44
C PRO A 352 15.22 24.85 -12.94
N ASP A 353 14.49 23.77 -13.28
CA ASP A 353 13.11 23.88 -13.76
C ASP A 353 12.14 24.32 -12.64
N VAL A 354 12.43 23.98 -11.38
CA VAL A 354 11.62 24.43 -10.24
C VAL A 354 11.90 25.90 -9.93
N VAL A 355 13.17 26.32 -10.02
CA VAL A 355 13.57 27.74 -9.90
C VAL A 355 12.85 28.57 -10.94
N GLU A 356 12.91 28.18 -12.22
CA GLU A 356 12.22 28.88 -13.33
C GLU A 356 10.73 29.10 -13.01
N LEU A 357 10.03 28.04 -12.61
CA LEU A 357 8.60 28.11 -12.30
C LEU A 357 8.29 28.96 -11.06
N VAL A 358 9.09 28.85 -10.00
CA VAL A 358 8.92 29.63 -8.77
C VAL A 358 9.19 31.11 -9.04
N GLU A 359 10.20 31.45 -9.83
CA GLU A 359 10.49 32.83 -10.22
C GLU A 359 9.40 33.42 -11.13
N GLN A 360 8.91 32.64 -12.08
CA GLN A 360 7.88 33.08 -13.02
C GLN A 360 6.51 33.32 -12.34
N HIS A 361 6.13 32.47 -11.39
CA HIS A 361 4.78 32.47 -10.82
C HIS A 361 4.72 32.89 -9.34
N GLY A 362 5.86 32.94 -8.63
CA GLY A 362 5.95 33.43 -7.27
C GLY A 362 5.25 32.58 -6.20
N PHE A 363 4.91 31.32 -6.49
CA PHE A 363 4.15 30.44 -5.59
C PHE A 363 4.98 29.83 -4.44
N GLY A 364 6.25 30.17 -4.32
CA GLY A 364 7.14 29.47 -3.39
C GLY A 364 8.49 30.14 -3.18
N ARG A 365 9.40 29.37 -2.57
CA ARG A 365 10.79 29.77 -2.28
C ARG A 365 11.76 28.64 -2.56
N ILE A 366 12.99 29.04 -2.90
CA ILE A 366 14.09 28.13 -3.21
C ILE A 366 15.09 28.11 -2.05
N VAL A 367 15.51 26.89 -1.66
CA VAL A 367 16.57 26.62 -0.70
C VAL A 367 17.89 26.47 -1.47
N PRO A 368 18.85 27.42 -1.33
CA PRO A 368 20.02 27.48 -2.21
C PRO A 368 21.06 26.38 -1.98
N ASP A 369 21.32 25.97 -0.73
CA ASP A 369 22.41 25.03 -0.39
C ASP A 369 21.97 23.84 0.47
N THR A 370 20.65 23.60 0.57
CA THR A 370 20.01 22.52 1.35
C THR A 370 20.38 22.44 2.84
N SER A 371 21.09 23.44 3.39
CA SER A 371 21.39 23.53 4.82
C SER A 371 20.12 23.74 5.66
N ALA A 372 20.16 23.30 6.92
CA ALA A 372 19.05 23.46 7.85
C ALA A 372 18.69 24.94 8.03
N GLU A 373 19.69 25.82 8.11
CA GLU A 373 19.52 27.27 8.26
C GLU A 373 18.75 27.87 7.09
N GLN A 374 19.06 27.45 5.86
CA GLN A 374 18.33 27.91 4.69
C GLN A 374 16.91 27.35 4.65
N TRP A 375 16.70 26.09 5.02
CA TRP A 375 15.35 25.53 5.17
C TRP A 375 14.51 26.34 6.16
N VAL A 376 15.02 26.62 7.36
CA VAL A 376 14.35 27.47 8.37
C VAL A 376 13.95 28.80 7.74
N ARG A 377 14.93 29.51 7.17
CA ARG A 377 14.71 30.85 6.60
C ARG A 377 13.63 30.86 5.53
N GLN A 378 13.66 29.92 4.58
CA GLN A 378 12.67 29.90 3.49
C GLN A 378 11.29 29.48 3.99
N ILE A 379 11.20 28.54 4.94
CA ILE A 379 9.94 28.14 5.56
C ILE A 379 9.31 29.31 6.32
N GLU A 380 10.08 30.04 7.12
CA GLU A 380 9.59 31.21 7.87
C GLU A 380 9.10 32.33 6.94
N LEU A 381 9.83 32.60 5.84
CA LEU A 381 9.41 33.59 4.85
C LEU A 381 8.07 33.22 4.19
N VAL A 382 7.86 31.94 3.86
CA VAL A 382 6.57 31.48 3.31
C VAL A 382 5.49 31.53 4.37
N ALA A 383 5.76 31.09 5.59
CA ALA A 383 4.80 31.11 6.70
C ALA A 383 4.36 32.53 7.08
N GLY A 384 5.27 33.50 7.04
CA GLY A 384 4.99 34.92 7.34
C GLY A 384 4.11 35.62 6.30
N SER A 385 4.01 35.09 5.08
CA SER A 385 3.19 35.64 3.99
C SER A 385 2.33 34.55 3.33
N LEU A 386 1.83 33.59 4.13
CA LEU A 386 1.20 32.37 3.65
C LEU A 386 0.02 32.63 2.70
N GLY A 387 -0.81 33.64 3.00
CA GLY A 387 -1.96 34.01 2.16
C GLY A 387 -1.56 34.40 0.73
N GLU A 388 -0.57 35.28 0.59
CA GLU A 388 -0.07 35.73 -0.72
C GLU A 388 0.50 34.57 -1.54
N TYR A 389 1.25 33.70 -0.87
CA TYR A 389 1.85 32.52 -1.48
C TYR A 389 0.80 31.49 -1.92
N ARG A 390 -0.27 31.29 -1.13
CA ARG A 390 -1.41 30.44 -1.52
C ARG A 390 -2.15 31.02 -2.71
N GLU A 391 -2.42 32.32 -2.74
CA GLU A 391 -3.06 32.97 -3.89
C GLU A 391 -2.26 32.77 -5.18
N ARG A 392 -0.93 32.94 -5.11
CA ARG A 392 -0.03 32.69 -6.25
C ARG A 392 0.01 31.22 -6.65
N ALA A 393 0.00 30.29 -5.69
CA ALA A 393 -0.10 28.85 -5.97
C ALA A 393 -1.41 28.50 -6.69
N LEU A 394 -2.53 29.06 -6.23
CA LEU A 394 -3.85 28.89 -6.86
C LEU A 394 -3.93 29.54 -8.25
N ALA A 395 -3.24 30.65 -8.48
CA ALA A 395 -3.12 31.23 -9.82
C ALA A 395 -2.27 30.34 -10.74
N ALA A 396 -1.11 29.88 -10.27
CA ALA A 396 -0.22 28.98 -11.02
C ALA A 396 -0.91 27.67 -11.40
N ARG A 397 -1.71 27.06 -10.51
CA ARG A 397 -2.44 25.82 -10.79
C ARG A 397 -3.40 25.93 -11.97
N ARG A 398 -3.92 27.12 -12.27
CA ARG A 398 -4.84 27.36 -13.41
C ARG A 398 -4.10 27.47 -14.75
N LEU A 399 -2.80 27.75 -14.71
CA LEU A 399 -1.95 27.94 -15.88
C LEU A 399 -1.11 26.70 -16.19
N LEU A 400 -0.58 26.05 -15.15
CA LEU A 400 0.32 24.89 -15.24
C LEU A 400 -0.48 23.59 -15.25
N THR A 401 -1.32 23.42 -16.27
CA THR A 401 -2.26 22.31 -16.40
C THR A 401 -1.88 21.39 -17.54
N TRP A 402 -2.18 20.09 -17.40
CA TRP A 402 -1.96 19.11 -18.47
C TRP A 402 -2.69 19.51 -19.76
N GLU A 403 -3.92 20.00 -19.61
CA GLU A 403 -4.80 20.46 -20.68
C GLU A 403 -4.15 21.54 -21.56
N SER A 404 -3.27 22.39 -20.96
CA SER A 404 -2.56 23.44 -21.69
C SER A 404 -1.51 22.91 -22.69
N GLN A 405 -1.12 21.64 -22.59
CA GLN A 405 -0.06 21.03 -23.40
C GLN A 405 -0.60 19.97 -24.39
N GLU A 406 -1.89 19.64 -24.33
CA GLU A 406 -2.49 18.55 -25.08
C GLU A 406 -2.40 18.73 -26.61
N GLU A 407 -2.73 19.93 -27.12
CA GLU A 407 -2.66 20.22 -28.56
C GLU A 407 -1.21 20.13 -29.07
N ALA A 408 -0.26 20.75 -28.35
CA ALA A 408 1.15 20.73 -28.72
C ALA A 408 1.74 19.32 -28.73
N LEU A 409 1.30 18.46 -27.79
CA LEU A 409 1.63 17.04 -27.81
C LEU A 409 1.09 16.35 -29.07
N TYR A 410 -0.19 16.55 -29.40
CA TYR A 410 -0.82 15.92 -30.55
C TYR A 410 -0.16 16.33 -31.88
N ASP A 411 0.15 17.62 -32.02
CA ASP A 411 0.92 18.17 -33.14
C ASP A 411 2.33 17.58 -33.21
N TYR A 412 3.02 17.50 -32.08
CA TYR A 412 4.37 16.93 -32.03
C TYR A 412 4.39 15.46 -32.45
N LEU A 413 3.34 14.70 -32.15
CA LEU A 413 3.18 13.31 -32.58
C LEU A 413 2.73 13.16 -34.05
N GLU A 414 2.59 14.26 -34.79
CA GLU A 414 2.13 14.30 -36.20
C GLU A 414 0.67 13.87 -36.38
N ARG A 415 -0.17 14.17 -35.39
CA ARG A 415 -1.62 13.94 -35.43
C ARG A 415 -1.99 12.50 -35.87
N PRO A 416 -1.47 11.46 -35.21
CA PRO A 416 -1.68 10.08 -35.64
C PRO A 416 -3.14 9.67 -35.51
N THR A 417 -3.60 8.74 -36.35
CA THR A 417 -4.96 8.16 -36.21
C THR A 417 -4.97 6.97 -35.24
N SER A 418 -3.82 6.32 -35.06
CA SER A 418 -3.63 5.21 -34.14
C SER A 418 -2.28 5.28 -33.41
N VAL A 419 -2.29 4.97 -32.11
CA VAL A 419 -1.11 4.98 -31.25
C VAL A 419 -1.04 3.68 -30.44
N THR A 420 0.13 3.04 -30.46
CA THR A 420 0.46 1.96 -29.52
C THR A 420 1.46 2.48 -28.49
N MET A 421 1.01 2.61 -27.24
CA MET A 421 1.83 2.99 -26.09
C MET A 421 2.51 1.74 -25.51
N ILE A 422 3.82 1.81 -25.31
CA ILE A 422 4.63 0.64 -24.95
C ILE A 422 5.36 0.89 -23.66
N GLY A 423 5.24 -0.03 -22.70
CA GLY A 423 5.81 0.14 -21.36
C GLY A 423 6.45 -1.12 -20.81
N PHE A 424 7.73 -1.06 -20.47
CA PHE A 424 8.37 -2.10 -19.66
C PHE A 424 8.01 -2.00 -18.16
N ARG A 425 6.77 -1.55 -17.86
CA ARG A 425 6.17 -1.35 -16.53
C ARG A 425 4.65 -1.42 -16.67
N ASP A 426 3.95 -1.61 -15.55
CA ASP A 426 2.50 -1.71 -15.55
C ASP A 426 1.82 -0.37 -15.88
N LEU A 427 1.38 -0.18 -17.13
CA LEU A 427 0.79 1.08 -17.59
C LEU A 427 -0.57 1.41 -16.96
N THR A 428 -1.19 0.48 -16.22
CA THR A 428 -2.47 0.73 -15.53
C THR A 428 -2.34 1.60 -14.29
N GLN A 429 -1.12 1.81 -13.79
CA GLN A 429 -0.88 2.44 -12.48
C GLN A 429 -0.22 3.83 -12.56
N TYR A 430 0.20 4.28 -13.74
CA TYR A 430 0.98 5.51 -13.90
C TYR A 430 0.14 6.65 -14.49
N GLN A 431 -0.02 7.70 -13.70
CA GLN A 431 -0.94 8.80 -14.01
C GLN A 431 -0.54 9.62 -15.24
N ARG A 432 0.77 9.79 -15.50
CA ARG A 432 1.25 10.43 -16.74
C ARG A 432 0.78 9.64 -17.98
N TYR A 433 0.88 8.32 -17.92
CA TYR A 433 0.52 7.46 -19.05
C TYR A 433 -0.99 7.45 -19.26
N LEU A 434 -1.78 7.45 -18.18
CA LEU A 434 -3.23 7.61 -18.27
C LEU A 434 -3.63 8.99 -18.84
N ARG A 435 -2.89 10.06 -18.53
CA ARG A 435 -3.12 11.38 -19.15
C ARG A 435 -2.77 11.42 -20.63
N LEU A 436 -1.65 10.83 -21.04
CA LEU A 436 -1.29 10.65 -22.46
C LEU A 436 -2.39 9.88 -23.21
N LEU A 437 -2.84 8.76 -22.65
CA LEU A 437 -3.94 7.95 -23.17
C LEU A 437 -5.21 8.77 -23.41
N ARG A 438 -5.66 9.48 -22.36
CA ARG A 438 -6.88 10.32 -22.42
C ARG A 438 -6.75 11.44 -23.44
N THR A 439 -5.57 12.07 -23.52
CA THR A 439 -5.28 13.13 -24.50
C THR A 439 -5.45 12.61 -25.92
N LEU A 440 -4.79 11.51 -26.25
CA LEU A 440 -4.85 10.91 -27.58
C LEU A 440 -6.28 10.50 -27.95
N ARG A 441 -7.04 9.91 -27.02
CA ARG A 441 -8.44 9.58 -27.25
C ARG A 441 -9.33 10.81 -27.43
N LYS A 442 -9.08 11.90 -26.69
CA LYS A 442 -9.79 13.18 -26.86
C LYS A 442 -9.64 13.71 -28.29
N PHE A 443 -8.51 13.45 -28.94
CA PHE A 443 -8.28 13.77 -30.35
C PHE A 443 -8.76 12.69 -31.34
N GLY A 444 -9.48 11.66 -30.88
CA GLY A 444 -10.05 10.61 -31.72
C GLY A 444 -9.05 9.52 -32.12
N CYS A 445 -7.86 9.45 -31.52
CA CYS A 445 -6.92 8.38 -31.80
C CYS A 445 -7.43 7.03 -31.27
N THR A 446 -7.24 5.98 -32.05
CA THR A 446 -7.32 4.60 -31.52
C THR A 446 -6.07 4.34 -30.69
N VAL A 447 -6.22 4.05 -29.39
CA VAL A 447 -5.07 3.84 -28.50
C VAL A 447 -5.02 2.41 -27.99
N LYS A 448 -3.83 1.81 -28.08
CA LYS A 448 -3.50 0.48 -27.58
C LYS A 448 -2.35 0.60 -26.60
N LEU A 449 -2.32 -0.26 -25.59
CA LEU A 449 -1.25 -0.30 -24.60
C LEU A 449 -0.63 -1.68 -24.60
N ALA A 450 0.69 -1.78 -24.76
CA ALA A 450 1.44 -3.04 -24.71
C ALA A 450 2.48 -2.96 -23.59
N PHE A 451 2.34 -3.80 -22.55
CA PHE A 451 3.17 -3.60 -21.36
C PHE A 451 3.49 -4.85 -20.54
N PHE A 452 4.48 -4.71 -19.66
CA PHE A 452 4.81 -5.72 -18.67
C PHE A 452 4.01 -5.48 -17.38
N SER A 453 3.22 -6.46 -16.93
CA SER A 453 2.61 -6.41 -15.60
C SER A 453 2.46 -7.80 -14.98
N LEU A 454 2.68 -7.87 -13.67
CA LEU A 454 2.46 -9.07 -12.87
C LEU A 454 1.03 -9.18 -12.33
N SER A 455 0.30 -8.08 -12.30
CA SER A 455 -1.02 -7.94 -11.70
C SER A 455 -1.65 -6.64 -12.19
N PRO A 456 -2.03 -6.54 -13.48
CA PRO A 456 -2.59 -5.32 -14.05
C PRO A 456 -3.88 -4.92 -13.34
N ASP A 457 -4.08 -3.62 -13.10
CA ASP A 457 -5.32 -3.11 -12.54
C ASP A 457 -6.42 -3.17 -13.59
N ARG A 458 -7.37 -4.10 -13.40
CA ARG A 458 -8.53 -4.26 -14.30
C ARG A 458 -9.50 -3.09 -14.23
N ASN A 459 -9.47 -2.28 -13.16
CA ASN A 459 -10.30 -1.09 -13.07
C ASN A 459 -9.83 0.05 -13.99
N ALA A 460 -8.59 -0.02 -14.49
CA ALA A 460 -8.05 0.93 -15.46
C ALA A 460 -8.69 0.79 -16.86
N LEU A 461 -9.48 -0.27 -17.11
CA LEU A 461 -10.18 -0.51 -18.38
C LEU A 461 -11.32 0.48 -18.69
N LYS A 462 -11.60 1.43 -17.79
CA LYS A 462 -12.63 2.48 -17.98
C LYS A 462 -12.30 3.46 -19.11
N GLU A 463 -11.07 3.45 -19.61
CA GLU A 463 -10.55 4.43 -20.57
C GLU A 463 -10.82 4.07 -22.03
N ASP A 464 -11.70 3.09 -22.34
CA ASP A 464 -12.09 2.69 -23.70
C ASP A 464 -10.88 2.60 -24.67
N ALA A 465 -9.90 1.82 -24.24
CA ALA A 465 -8.66 1.53 -24.93
C ALA A 465 -8.34 0.04 -24.78
N SER A 466 -7.54 -0.50 -25.70
CA SER A 466 -7.15 -1.92 -25.65
C SER A 466 -5.86 -2.09 -24.86
N PHE A 467 -5.91 -2.85 -23.78
CA PHE A 467 -4.77 -3.11 -22.91
C PHE A 467 -4.26 -4.52 -23.16
N TYR A 468 -2.98 -4.64 -23.50
CA TYR A 468 -2.28 -5.89 -23.75
C TYR A 468 -1.11 -5.98 -22.79
N TYR A 469 -1.05 -7.07 -22.03
CA TYR A 469 0.03 -7.28 -21.07
C TYR A 469 0.71 -8.61 -21.27
N THR A 470 1.97 -8.66 -20.86
CA THR A 470 2.66 -9.91 -20.60
C THR A 470 3.09 -9.94 -19.16
N ASP A 471 2.73 -11.02 -18.48
CA ASP A 471 3.28 -11.35 -17.17
C ASP A 471 4.43 -12.35 -17.30
N ASN A 472 4.82 -12.68 -18.55
CA ASN A 472 5.52 -13.90 -18.90
C ASN A 472 6.93 -13.87 -18.31
N ARG A 473 6.92 -14.26 -17.04
CA ARG A 473 8.05 -14.37 -16.16
C ARG A 473 8.88 -15.58 -16.55
N TYR A 474 8.45 -16.51 -17.43
CA TYR A 474 9.04 -17.86 -17.51
C TYR A 474 9.35 -18.42 -18.91
N GLY A 475 9.05 -17.73 -20.01
CA GLY A 475 9.46 -18.20 -21.36
C GLY A 475 8.84 -17.41 -22.50
N VAL A 476 9.00 -17.88 -23.73
CA VAL A 476 8.33 -17.32 -24.93
C VAL A 476 6.91 -17.88 -24.98
N GLY A 477 5.91 -17.03 -24.79
CA GLY A 477 4.48 -17.40 -24.74
C GLY A 477 3.79 -17.25 -26.10
N LYS A 478 2.45 -17.29 -26.11
CA LYS A 478 1.61 -17.08 -27.32
C LYS A 478 1.46 -15.60 -27.74
N GLY A 479 2.38 -14.72 -27.34
CA GLY A 479 2.26 -13.27 -27.48
C GLY A 479 1.71 -12.57 -26.23
N LEU A 480 1.15 -11.37 -26.41
CA LEU A 480 0.51 -10.60 -25.34
C LEU A 480 -0.90 -11.10 -25.03
N VAL A 481 -1.33 -10.88 -23.78
CA VAL A 481 -2.68 -11.19 -23.30
C VAL A 481 -3.52 -9.93 -23.31
N HIS A 482 -4.67 -9.97 -23.99
CA HIS A 482 -5.66 -8.90 -23.93
C HIS A 482 -6.31 -8.85 -22.53
N LEU A 483 -6.24 -7.70 -21.87
CA LEU A 483 -6.80 -7.47 -20.55
C LEU A 483 -8.31 -7.24 -20.66
N VAL A 484 -9.09 -8.19 -20.12
CA VAL A 484 -10.56 -8.10 -20.06
C VAL A 484 -11.05 -7.65 -18.68
N PRO A 485 -12.23 -7.01 -18.58
CA PRO A 485 -12.84 -6.67 -17.29
C PRO A 485 -12.96 -7.89 -16.38
N ALA A 486 -12.92 -7.67 -15.06
CA ALA A 486 -13.26 -8.73 -14.12
C ALA A 486 -14.71 -9.15 -14.40
N GLN A 487 -14.94 -10.45 -14.64
CA GLN A 487 -16.30 -10.98 -14.59
C GLN A 487 -16.80 -10.74 -13.16
N GLU A 488 -17.97 -10.12 -13.00
CA GLU A 488 -18.66 -10.15 -11.72
C GLU A 488 -18.73 -11.61 -11.26
N PRO A 489 -18.52 -11.91 -9.97
CA PRO A 489 -18.68 -13.26 -9.47
C PRO A 489 -20.14 -13.68 -9.68
N GLY A 490 -20.41 -14.28 -10.84
CA GLY A 490 -21.68 -14.92 -11.14
C GLY A 490 -21.96 -15.91 -10.03
N GLU A 491 -23.20 -15.88 -9.55
CA GLU A 491 -23.77 -16.91 -8.69
C GLU A 491 -23.23 -18.26 -9.15
N VAL A 492 -22.56 -18.96 -8.23
CA VAL A 492 -22.17 -20.35 -8.44
C VAL A 492 -23.49 -21.12 -8.55
N GLY A 493 -24.03 -21.17 -9.77
CA GLY A 493 -25.06 -22.09 -10.16
C GLY A 493 -24.49 -23.47 -9.91
N VAL A 494 -24.95 -24.09 -8.84
CA VAL A 494 -24.81 -25.52 -8.60
C VAL A 494 -25.54 -26.22 -9.74
N SER A 495 -24.86 -26.37 -10.87
CA SER A 495 -25.23 -27.31 -11.90
C SER A 495 -24.80 -28.68 -11.39
N SER A 496 -25.76 -29.34 -10.77
CA SER A 496 -25.74 -30.76 -10.47
C SER A 496 -25.44 -31.55 -11.76
N VAL A 497 -24.23 -32.09 -11.87
CA VAL A 497 -23.98 -33.20 -12.79
C VAL A 497 -24.55 -34.45 -12.13
N ALA A 498 -25.79 -34.75 -12.49
CA ALA A 498 -26.38 -36.07 -12.33
C ALA A 498 -26.04 -36.91 -13.56
N ASN A 499 -25.46 -38.09 -13.32
CA ASN A 499 -25.49 -39.34 -14.09
C ASN A 499 -25.30 -39.28 -15.63
N GLN A 500 -24.18 -39.84 -16.12
CA GLN A 500 -24.08 -41.25 -16.53
C GLN A 500 -22.62 -41.64 -16.79
#